data_AF-A0A5M6IAC5-F1
#
_entry.id   AF-A0A5M6IAC5-F1
#
_cell.length_a   1.000
_cell.length_b   1.000
_cell.length_c   1.000
_cell.angle_alpha   90.00
_cell.angle_beta   90.00
_cell.angle_gamma   90.00
#
_symmetry.space_group_name_H-M   'P 1'
#
loop_
_entity.id
_entity.type
_entity.pdbx_description
1 polymer ?
#
loop_
_entity_poly.entity_id
_entity_poly.type
_entity_poly.pdbx_seq_one_letter_code
_entity_poly.pdbx_strand_id
1 'polypeptide(L)'
;MGMGTGGLALGLALTLLGAAGCTPIGAVVGAGAMAGTAASEERGLGGAVDDAGIQAEINQLWLSHDLGLFRRVDMTVREGRVLLTGAVPDPETRVEAVRLAWEAEGVREVINEIEVDDTSTLVDQAADAAIATKLETRLMFDRDVRAINYSVDVVNGTVYLMGVAQDQGELNRAVAYARDMRGVRRVISYVRMKDAGA
;
A
#
# COMPACT_ATOMS: atom_id res chain seq x y z
N MET A 1 38.97 38.53 36.97
CA MET A 1 38.50 38.65 35.56
C MET A 1 39.05 37.44 34.82
N GLY A 2 38.36 36.31 34.68
CA GLY A 2 37.01 36.13 34.16
C GLY A 2 37.12 35.53 32.74
N MET A 3 37.73 34.35 32.60
CA MET A 3 37.85 33.64 31.32
C MET A 3 36.71 32.63 31.22
N GLY A 4 35.71 32.96 30.42
CA GLY A 4 34.53 32.14 30.18
C GLY A 4 34.86 30.88 29.40
N THR A 5 34.47 29.74 29.94
CA THR A 5 34.44 28.46 29.24
C THR A 5 33.21 28.42 28.34
N GLY A 6 33.42 28.55 27.04
CA GLY A 6 32.39 28.37 26.02
C GLY A 6 31.95 26.92 25.96
N GLY A 7 30.70 26.66 26.35
CA GLY A 7 30.07 25.35 26.20
C GLY A 7 29.83 25.05 24.73
N LEU A 8 30.44 23.97 24.23
CA LEU A 8 30.03 23.33 22.98
C LEU A 8 28.67 22.67 23.22
N ALA A 9 27.60 23.34 22.82
CA ALA A 9 26.29 22.73 22.67
C ALA A 9 26.35 21.78 21.47
N LEU A 10 26.58 20.49 21.74
CA LEU A 10 26.44 19.41 20.79
C LEU A 10 24.95 19.25 20.48
N GLY A 11 24.46 19.98 19.48
CA GLY A 11 23.10 19.86 18.97
C GLY A 11 22.89 18.46 18.41
N LEU A 12 22.27 17.60 19.21
CA LEU A 12 21.76 16.30 18.78
C LEU A 12 20.63 16.57 17.78
N ALA A 13 20.97 16.66 16.50
CA ALA A 13 19.99 16.61 15.42
C ALA A 13 19.37 15.22 15.44
N LEU A 14 18.27 15.10 16.20
CA LEU A 14 17.37 13.97 16.17
C LEU A 14 16.72 13.97 14.78
N THR A 15 17.42 13.40 13.81
CA THR A 15 16.83 12.97 12.55
C THR A 15 15.79 11.93 12.94
N LEU A 16 14.52 12.37 13.03
CA LEU A 16 13.38 11.48 13.00
C LEU A 16 13.53 10.63 11.73
N LEU A 17 14.01 9.40 11.92
CA LEU A 17 13.82 8.32 10.97
C LEU A 17 12.31 8.25 10.76
N GLY A 18 11.85 8.76 9.62
CA GLY A 18 10.47 8.65 9.21
C GLY A 18 10.05 7.19 9.31
N ALA A 19 8.84 6.96 9.79
CA ALA A 19 8.19 5.66 9.72
C ALA A 19 8.14 5.25 8.24
N ALA A 20 9.19 4.57 7.78
CA ALA A 20 9.22 3.90 6.50
C ALA A 20 8.17 2.79 6.61
N GLY A 21 6.96 3.08 6.15
CA GLY A 21 6.06 2.03 5.68
C GLY A 21 6.89 1.13 4.77
N CYS A 22 6.83 -0.18 5.00
CA CYS A 22 7.65 -1.20 4.34
C CYS A 22 7.29 -1.39 2.86
N THR A 23 7.22 -0.30 2.10
CA THR A 23 7.17 -0.35 0.64
C THR A 23 8.60 -0.15 0.12
N PRO A 24 9.00 -0.87 -0.94
CA PRO A 24 10.36 -0.77 -1.51
C PRO A 24 10.72 0.65 -1.98
N ILE A 25 9.74 1.53 -2.18
CA ILE A 25 9.93 2.93 -2.54
C ILE A 25 10.34 3.79 -1.32
N GLY A 26 9.93 3.41 -0.11
CA GLY A 26 10.21 4.15 1.12
C GLY A 26 11.68 4.11 1.57
N ALA A 27 12.46 3.11 1.15
CA ALA A 27 13.83 2.93 1.62
C ALA A 27 14.88 3.77 0.84
N VAL A 28 14.57 4.24 -0.37
CA VAL A 28 15.55 4.90 -1.26
C VAL A 28 15.42 6.43 -1.24
N VAL A 29 14.31 6.96 -0.76
CA VAL A 29 13.90 8.34 -0.98
C VAL A 29 13.87 9.07 0.36
N GLY A 30 14.85 9.96 0.60
CA GLY A 30 14.96 10.72 1.86
C GLY A 30 13.71 11.56 2.18
N ALA A 31 13.59 11.99 3.44
CA ALA A 31 12.37 12.62 4.00
C ALA A 31 11.76 13.75 3.14
N GLY A 32 12.58 14.55 2.46
CA GLY A 32 12.09 15.64 1.59
C GLY A 32 11.40 15.17 0.31
N ALA A 33 11.79 14.02 -0.24
CA ALA A 33 11.17 13.49 -1.45
C ALA A 33 9.91 12.66 -1.16
N MET A 34 9.77 12.06 0.04
CA MET A 34 8.49 11.52 0.51
C MET A 34 7.40 12.59 0.65
N ALA A 35 7.75 13.77 1.18
CA ALA A 35 6.83 14.90 1.26
C ALA A 35 6.42 15.42 -0.14
N GLY A 36 7.34 15.38 -1.11
CA GLY A 36 7.06 15.78 -2.49
C GLY A 36 6.11 14.82 -3.22
N THR A 37 6.25 13.51 -3.02
CA THR A 37 5.41 12.50 -3.69
C THR A 37 3.99 12.53 -3.17
N ALA A 38 3.78 12.57 -1.86
CA ALA A 38 2.44 12.57 -1.27
C ALA A 38 1.64 13.85 -1.58
N ALA A 39 2.31 14.99 -1.86
CA ALA A 39 1.65 16.20 -2.35
C ALA A 39 1.19 16.10 -3.82
N SER A 40 1.78 15.19 -4.60
CA SER A 40 1.44 14.96 -6.01
C SER A 40 0.37 13.89 -6.21
N GLU A 41 0.00 13.17 -5.14
CA GLU A 41 -1.07 12.19 -5.16
C GLU A 41 -2.44 12.86 -5.15
N GLU A 42 -3.43 12.21 -5.75
CA GLU A 42 -4.80 12.76 -5.81
C GLU A 42 -5.40 12.99 -4.40
N ARG A 43 -5.13 12.07 -3.48
CA ARG A 43 -5.56 12.16 -2.07
C ARG A 43 -4.80 13.20 -1.24
N GLY A 44 -3.70 13.75 -1.77
CA GLY A 44 -2.85 14.73 -1.11
C GLY A 44 -2.19 14.26 0.20
N LEU A 45 -1.50 15.20 0.86
CA LEU A 45 -0.75 14.92 2.10
C LEU A 45 -1.66 14.52 3.27
N GLY A 46 -2.81 15.19 3.44
CA GLY A 46 -3.75 14.91 4.51
C GLY A 46 -4.32 13.50 4.40
N GLY A 47 -4.86 13.14 3.24
CA GLY A 47 -5.35 11.79 2.97
C GLY A 47 -4.24 10.74 3.10
N ALA A 48 -2.99 11.09 2.76
CA ALA A 48 -1.87 10.18 2.96
C ALA A 48 -1.54 9.90 4.43
N VAL A 49 -1.62 10.90 5.29
CA VAL A 49 -1.45 10.74 6.73
C VAL A 49 -2.63 9.97 7.33
N ASP A 50 -3.86 10.27 6.91
CA ASP A 50 -5.06 9.58 7.38
C ASP A 50 -5.01 8.08 7.05
N ASP A 51 -4.68 7.73 5.80
CA ASP A 51 -4.54 6.33 5.36
C ASP A 51 -3.42 5.59 6.13
N ALA A 52 -2.31 6.28 6.43
CA ALA A 52 -1.23 5.71 7.23
C ALA A 52 -1.65 5.47 8.69
N GLY A 53 -2.49 6.34 9.25
CA GLY A 53 -3.11 6.17 10.56
C GLY A 53 -4.00 4.92 10.61
N ILE A 54 -4.90 4.78 9.63
CA ILE A 54 -5.76 3.59 9.47
C ILE A 54 -4.91 2.32 9.38
N GLN A 55 -3.88 2.33 8.52
CA GLN A 55 -2.99 1.18 8.36
C GLN A 55 -2.26 0.82 9.67
N ALA A 56 -1.80 1.81 10.43
CA ALA A 56 -1.14 1.57 11.71
C ALA A 56 -2.09 0.96 12.75
N GLU A 57 -3.33 1.44 12.82
CA GLU A 57 -4.34 0.94 13.74
C GLU A 57 -4.76 -0.50 13.41
N ILE A 58 -5.04 -0.81 12.14
CA ILE A 58 -5.38 -2.17 11.70
C ILE A 58 -4.21 -3.13 11.99
N ASN A 59 -2.97 -2.72 11.72
CA ASN A 59 -1.80 -3.53 12.06
C ASN A 59 -1.69 -3.78 13.57
N GLN A 60 -1.97 -2.78 14.40
CA GLN A 60 -1.99 -2.96 15.86
C GLN A 60 -3.07 -3.96 16.30
N LEU A 61 -4.27 -3.86 15.73
CA LEU A 61 -5.38 -4.79 15.99
C LEU A 61 -5.01 -6.22 15.58
N TRP A 62 -4.49 -6.42 14.37
CA TRP A 62 -4.04 -7.74 13.91
C TRP A 62 -2.90 -8.30 14.77
N LEU A 63 -1.85 -7.52 15.06
CA LEU A 63 -0.71 -7.97 15.87
C LEU A 63 -1.10 -8.34 17.30
N SER A 64 -2.09 -7.65 17.88
CA SER A 64 -2.58 -7.94 19.23
C SER A 64 -3.50 -9.16 19.30
N HIS A 65 -4.19 -9.50 18.20
CA HIS A 65 -5.08 -10.65 18.12
C HIS A 65 -4.38 -11.94 17.63
N ASP A 66 -3.72 -11.89 16.47
CA ASP A 66 -3.01 -13.02 15.86
C ASP A 66 -1.86 -12.51 14.97
N LEU A 67 -0.62 -12.76 15.40
CA LEU A 67 0.58 -12.46 14.60
C LEU A 67 0.57 -13.15 13.23
N GLY A 68 -0.18 -14.24 13.09
CA GLY A 68 -0.38 -14.96 11.85
C GLY A 68 -1.18 -14.20 10.79
N LEU A 69 -2.06 -13.27 11.19
CA LEU A 69 -2.78 -12.38 10.27
C LEU A 69 -1.80 -11.44 9.58
N PHE A 70 -0.96 -10.76 10.35
CA PHE A 70 0.05 -9.83 9.86
C PHE A 70 1.02 -10.45 8.85
N ARG A 71 1.25 -11.76 8.91
CA ARG A 71 2.17 -12.47 8.00
C ARG A 71 1.50 -12.95 6.71
N ARG A 72 0.18 -13.13 6.70
CA ARG A 72 -0.55 -13.84 5.62
C ARG A 72 -1.53 -12.96 4.86
N VAL A 73 -1.90 -11.83 5.45
CA VAL A 73 -2.85 -10.89 4.88
C VAL A 73 -2.08 -9.59 4.64
N ASP A 74 -2.07 -9.17 3.38
CA ASP A 74 -1.59 -7.89 2.94
C ASP A 74 -2.75 -6.88 2.94
N MET A 75 -2.41 -5.63 3.19
CA MET A 75 -3.39 -4.55 3.27
C MET A 75 -2.91 -3.31 2.52
N THR A 76 -3.77 -2.81 1.64
CA THR A 76 -3.62 -1.53 0.96
C THR A 76 -4.71 -0.58 1.43
N VAL A 77 -4.33 0.60 1.92
CA VAL A 77 -5.27 1.66 2.32
C VAL A 77 -5.17 2.84 1.36
N ARG A 78 -6.31 3.24 0.77
CA ARG A 78 -6.44 4.41 -0.09
C ARG A 78 -7.76 5.15 0.18
N GLU A 79 -7.67 6.39 0.63
CA GLU A 79 -8.82 7.26 0.92
C GLU A 79 -9.84 6.61 1.87
N GLY A 80 -9.34 5.93 2.90
CA GLY A 80 -10.15 5.17 3.87
C GLY A 80 -10.75 3.88 3.33
N ARG A 81 -10.41 3.45 2.11
CA ARG A 81 -10.77 2.14 1.57
C ARG A 81 -9.63 1.17 1.84
N VAL A 82 -9.97 0.02 2.41
CA VAL A 82 -9.03 -1.00 2.82
C VAL A 82 -9.20 -2.21 1.90
N LEU A 83 -8.21 -2.48 1.05
CA LEU A 83 -8.12 -3.72 0.29
C LEU A 83 -7.31 -4.73 1.11
N LEU A 84 -7.94 -5.86 1.44
CA LEU A 84 -7.30 -6.98 2.09
C LEU A 84 -7.07 -8.08 1.05
N THR A 85 -5.82 -8.48 0.87
CA THR A 85 -5.42 -9.58 -0.02
C THR A 85 -4.56 -10.58 0.75
N GLY A 86 -4.36 -11.76 0.18
CA GLY A 86 -3.47 -12.78 0.73
C GLY A 86 -4.14 -14.14 0.74
N ALA A 87 -3.50 -15.09 1.40
CA ALA A 87 -3.97 -16.47 1.49
C ALA A 87 -3.96 -16.94 2.94
N VAL A 88 -5.11 -17.43 3.40
CA VAL A 88 -5.29 -17.96 4.77
C VAL A 88 -5.74 -19.42 4.72
N PRO A 89 -5.41 -20.24 5.73
CA PRO A 89 -5.74 -21.66 5.71
C PRO A 89 -7.23 -21.95 5.96
N ASP A 90 -7.97 -21.02 6.57
CA ASP A 90 -9.36 -21.23 6.97
C ASP A 90 -10.24 -19.98 6.84
N PRO A 91 -11.57 -20.16 6.65
CA PRO A 91 -12.51 -19.04 6.53
C PRO A 91 -12.59 -18.15 7.78
N GLU A 92 -12.36 -18.70 8.98
CA GLU A 92 -12.45 -17.99 10.25
C GLU A 92 -11.39 -16.89 10.34
N THR A 93 -10.15 -17.20 9.96
CA THR A 93 -9.03 -16.26 9.88
C THR A 93 -9.35 -15.10 8.94
N ARG A 94 -9.96 -15.38 7.79
CA ARG A 94 -10.41 -14.34 6.85
C ARG A 94 -11.48 -13.45 7.45
N VAL A 95 -12.48 -14.03 8.12
CA VAL A 95 -13.56 -13.26 8.76
C VAL A 95 -12.99 -12.36 9.86
N GLU A 96 -12.05 -12.86 10.65
CA GLU A 96 -11.41 -12.09 11.72
C GLU A 96 -10.57 -10.93 11.17
N ALA A 97 -9.80 -11.15 10.09
CA ALA A 97 -9.04 -10.09 9.42
C ALA A 97 -9.94 -8.92 9.00
N VAL A 98 -11.09 -9.24 8.38
CA VAL A 98 -12.09 -8.24 7.94
C VAL A 98 -12.75 -7.55 9.13
N ARG A 99 -13.11 -8.31 10.17
CA ARG A 99 -13.74 -7.77 11.39
C ARG A 99 -12.85 -6.73 12.05
N LEU A 100 -11.57 -7.07 12.26
CA LEU A 100 -10.58 -6.18 12.85
C LEU A 100 -10.30 -4.97 11.96
N ALA A 101 -10.28 -5.14 10.64
CA ALA A 101 -10.11 -4.00 9.73
C ALA A 101 -11.24 -2.96 9.87
N TRP A 102 -12.48 -3.40 10.12
CA TRP A 102 -13.61 -2.49 10.35
C TRP A 102 -13.59 -1.75 11.70
N GLU A 103 -12.75 -2.16 12.65
CA GLU A 103 -12.65 -1.49 13.96
C GLU A 103 -11.83 -0.21 13.91
N ALA A 104 -10.92 -0.07 12.93
CA ALA A 104 -10.06 1.09 12.83
C ALA A 104 -10.85 2.37 12.45
N GLU A 105 -10.51 3.48 13.09
CA GLU A 105 -11.17 4.76 12.86
C GLU A 105 -10.85 5.28 11.45
N GLY A 106 -11.87 5.78 10.74
CA GLY A 106 -11.70 6.35 9.40
C GLY A 106 -11.82 5.35 8.24
N VAL A 107 -12.00 4.06 8.53
CA VAL A 107 -12.34 3.05 7.52
C VAL A 107 -13.73 3.31 6.95
N ARG A 108 -13.82 3.42 5.62
CA ARG A 108 -15.04 3.71 4.86
C ARG A 108 -15.55 2.49 4.09
N GLU A 109 -14.63 1.61 3.69
CA GLU A 109 -14.90 0.43 2.89
C GLU A 109 -13.83 -0.61 3.19
N VAL A 110 -14.23 -1.87 3.40
CA VAL A 110 -13.29 -3.02 3.44
C VAL A 110 -13.61 -3.93 2.26
N ILE A 111 -12.64 -4.08 1.37
CA ILE A 111 -12.68 -4.93 0.19
C ILE A 111 -11.91 -6.21 0.54
N ASN A 112 -12.64 -7.32 0.62
CA ASN A 112 -12.08 -8.61 1.03
C ASN A 112 -11.78 -9.47 -0.21
N GLU A 113 -10.50 -9.61 -0.52
CA GLU A 113 -9.96 -10.48 -1.56
C GLU A 113 -9.00 -11.53 -0.98
N ILE A 114 -9.17 -11.86 0.30
CA ILE A 114 -8.40 -12.91 0.96
C ILE A 114 -8.89 -14.27 0.45
N GLU A 115 -7.97 -15.03 -0.12
CA GLU A 115 -8.22 -16.39 -0.59
C GLU A 115 -8.10 -17.37 0.59
N VAL A 116 -9.04 -18.33 0.68
CA VAL A 116 -8.89 -19.46 1.60
C VAL A 116 -8.16 -20.55 0.83
N ASP A 117 -6.85 -20.56 0.97
CA ASP A 117 -5.90 -21.41 0.25
C ASP A 117 -4.67 -21.66 1.13
N ASP A 118 -4.38 -22.93 1.39
CA ASP A 118 -3.20 -23.37 2.15
C ASP A 118 -2.11 -23.96 1.24
N THR A 119 -2.29 -23.91 -0.07
CA THR A 119 -1.40 -24.54 -1.06
C THR A 119 -0.35 -23.60 -1.64
N SER A 120 -0.51 -22.28 -1.43
CA SER A 120 0.39 -21.26 -1.96
C SER A 120 1.81 -21.43 -1.39
N THR A 121 2.80 -21.54 -2.27
CA THR A 121 4.19 -21.81 -1.89
C THR A 121 5.05 -20.54 -1.84
N LEU A 122 6.24 -20.63 -1.23
CA LEU A 122 7.21 -19.53 -1.29
C LEU A 122 7.63 -19.15 -2.72
N VAL A 123 7.57 -20.11 -3.66
CA VAL A 123 7.89 -19.86 -5.07
C VAL A 123 6.78 -19.05 -5.73
N ASP A 124 5.52 -19.35 -5.42
CA ASP A 124 4.37 -18.62 -5.92
C ASP A 124 4.39 -17.17 -5.42
N GLN A 125 4.62 -16.98 -4.12
CA GLN A 125 4.75 -15.64 -3.51
C GLN A 125 5.90 -14.83 -4.15
N ALA A 126 7.04 -15.47 -4.43
CA ALA A 126 8.15 -14.79 -5.11
C ALA A 126 7.81 -14.41 -6.57
N ALA A 127 7.05 -15.27 -7.27
CA ALA A 127 6.58 -14.97 -8.61
C ALA A 127 5.58 -13.80 -8.62
N ASP A 128 4.66 -13.78 -7.65
CA ASP A 128 3.67 -12.70 -7.49
C ASP A 128 4.34 -11.37 -7.16
N ALA A 129 5.32 -11.35 -6.23
CA ALA A 129 6.09 -10.15 -5.91
C ALA A 129 6.87 -9.62 -7.13
N ALA A 130 7.38 -10.51 -7.99
CA ALA A 130 8.04 -10.13 -9.23
C ALA A 130 7.05 -9.53 -10.26
N ILE A 131 5.82 -10.07 -10.34
CA ILE A 131 4.74 -9.49 -11.17
C ILE A 131 4.39 -8.09 -10.66
N ALA A 132 4.17 -7.93 -9.35
CA ALA A 132 3.83 -6.66 -8.72
C ALA A 132 4.89 -5.60 -9.05
N THR A 133 6.16 -5.90 -8.74
CA THR A 133 7.30 -4.99 -8.99
C THR A 133 7.40 -4.60 -10.46
N LYS A 134 7.23 -5.56 -11.38
CA LYS A 134 7.30 -5.31 -12.81
C LYS A 134 6.14 -4.44 -13.29
N LEU A 135 4.94 -4.66 -12.76
CA LEU A 135 3.76 -3.86 -13.10
C LEU A 135 3.90 -2.44 -12.59
N GLU A 136 4.26 -2.24 -11.32
CA GLU A 136 4.56 -0.92 -10.76
C GLU A 136 5.61 -0.19 -11.60
N THR A 137 6.72 -0.86 -11.93
CA THR A 137 7.76 -0.29 -12.80
C THR A 137 7.20 0.13 -14.15
N ARG A 138 6.35 -0.71 -14.78
CA ARG A 138 5.77 -0.40 -16.09
C ARG A 138 4.80 0.78 -16.03
N LEU A 139 4.00 0.90 -14.96
CA LEU A 139 3.14 2.05 -14.72
C LEU A 139 3.97 3.32 -14.50
N MET A 140 5.04 3.24 -13.72
CA MET A 140 5.92 4.39 -13.42
C MET A 140 6.59 4.99 -14.65
N PHE A 141 6.91 4.17 -15.66
CA PHE A 141 7.56 4.65 -16.89
C PHE A 141 6.59 5.01 -18.01
N ASP A 142 5.28 4.78 -17.85
CA ASP A 142 4.27 5.25 -18.78
C ASP A 142 3.89 6.70 -18.45
N ARG A 143 4.11 7.61 -19.40
CA ARG A 143 3.85 9.05 -19.23
C ARG A 143 2.37 9.40 -19.17
N ASP A 144 1.53 8.52 -19.68
CA ASP A 144 0.08 8.68 -19.69
C ASP A 144 -0.57 7.97 -18.48
N VAL A 145 0.23 7.51 -17.50
CA VAL A 145 -0.23 6.90 -16.26
C VAL A 145 0.37 7.63 -15.06
N ARG A 146 -0.50 8.13 -14.17
CA ARG A 146 -0.11 8.65 -12.86
C ARG A 146 0.07 7.50 -11.89
N ALA A 147 1.18 6.77 -12.04
CA ALA A 147 1.47 5.56 -11.26
C ALA A 147 1.34 5.75 -9.74
N ILE A 148 1.64 6.95 -9.24
CA ILE A 148 1.54 7.29 -7.82
C ILE A 148 0.11 7.16 -7.23
N ASN A 149 -0.90 7.26 -8.10
CA ASN A 149 -2.31 7.10 -7.74
C ASN A 149 -2.77 5.64 -7.78
N TYR A 150 -1.89 4.68 -8.06
CA TYR A 150 -2.19 3.26 -8.10
C TYR A 150 -1.44 2.51 -6.99
N SER A 151 -2.08 1.48 -6.49
CA SER A 151 -1.48 0.40 -5.70
C SER A 151 -1.73 -0.92 -6.42
N VAL A 152 -0.75 -1.82 -6.34
CA VAL A 152 -0.76 -3.12 -7.03
C VAL A 152 -0.53 -4.21 -5.99
N ASP A 153 -1.52 -5.07 -5.79
CA ASP A 153 -1.38 -6.30 -5.02
C ASP A 153 -1.48 -7.50 -5.95
N VAL A 154 -0.70 -8.56 -5.69
CA VAL A 154 -0.73 -9.79 -6.49
C VAL A 154 -0.77 -10.99 -5.57
N VAL A 155 -1.79 -11.82 -5.72
CA VAL A 155 -1.95 -13.06 -4.96
C VAL A 155 -2.34 -14.17 -5.90
N ASN A 156 -1.53 -15.23 -5.90
CA ASN A 156 -1.75 -16.41 -6.71
C ASN A 156 -1.96 -16.01 -8.19
N GLY A 157 -1.17 -15.10 -8.75
CA GLY A 157 -1.34 -14.61 -10.13
C GLY A 157 -2.64 -13.83 -10.42
N THR A 158 -3.46 -13.50 -9.41
CA THR A 158 -4.51 -12.49 -9.53
C THR A 158 -3.93 -11.13 -9.17
N VAL A 159 -4.00 -10.18 -10.09
CA VAL A 159 -3.60 -8.79 -9.87
C VAL A 159 -4.80 -7.98 -9.41
N TYR A 160 -4.63 -7.26 -8.30
CA TYR A 160 -5.59 -6.29 -7.77
C TYR A 160 -5.03 -4.88 -7.97
N LEU A 161 -5.78 -4.05 -8.69
CA LEU A 161 -5.46 -2.63 -8.88
C LEU A 161 -6.38 -1.79 -8.00
N MET A 162 -5.84 -0.98 -7.12
CA MET A 162 -6.58 -0.01 -6.31
C MET A 162 -6.03 1.40 -6.53
N GLY A 163 -6.89 2.42 -6.48
CA GLY A 163 -6.45 3.81 -6.61
C GLY A 163 -7.42 4.69 -7.37
N VAL A 164 -6.89 5.73 -8.02
CA VAL A 164 -7.66 6.72 -8.78
C VAL A 164 -7.04 6.96 -10.16
N ALA A 165 -7.82 6.70 -11.21
CA ALA A 165 -7.46 6.99 -12.60
C ALA A 165 -7.92 8.41 -12.99
N GLN A 166 -7.09 9.16 -13.73
CA GLN A 166 -7.47 10.48 -14.24
C GLN A 166 -8.54 10.37 -15.33
N ASP A 167 -8.47 9.35 -16.17
CA ASP A 167 -9.44 9.06 -17.22
C ASP A 167 -9.53 7.56 -17.52
N GLN A 168 -10.51 7.19 -18.35
CA GLN A 168 -10.75 5.79 -18.70
C GLN A 168 -9.62 5.20 -19.54
N GLY A 169 -8.92 6.04 -20.33
CA GLY A 169 -7.77 5.63 -21.12
C GLY A 169 -6.62 5.19 -20.22
N GLU A 170 -6.36 5.93 -19.15
CA GLU A 170 -5.36 5.59 -18.14
C GLU A 170 -5.66 4.25 -17.46
N LEU A 171 -6.89 4.07 -16.98
CA LEU A 171 -7.32 2.81 -16.38
C LEU A 171 -7.16 1.64 -17.36
N ASN A 172 -7.56 1.84 -18.63
CA ASN A 172 -7.43 0.82 -19.66
C ASN A 172 -5.95 0.44 -19.91
N ARG A 173 -5.04 1.41 -19.92
CA ARG A 173 -3.59 1.17 -20.03
C ARG A 173 -3.08 0.33 -18.85
N ALA A 174 -3.41 0.72 -17.62
CA ALA A 174 -2.98 0.01 -16.43
C ALA A 174 -3.45 -1.45 -16.41
N VAL A 175 -4.73 -1.69 -16.74
CA VAL A 175 -5.31 -3.03 -16.85
C VAL A 175 -4.67 -3.83 -18.00
N ALA A 176 -4.40 -3.20 -19.14
CA ALA A 176 -3.76 -3.87 -20.27
C ALA A 176 -2.33 -4.31 -19.93
N TYR A 177 -1.55 -3.49 -19.23
CA TYR A 177 -0.21 -3.87 -18.77
C TYR A 177 -0.24 -5.05 -17.81
N ALA A 178 -1.17 -5.08 -16.87
CA ALA A 178 -1.33 -6.21 -15.97
C ALA A 178 -1.65 -7.50 -16.74
N ARG A 179 -2.63 -7.46 -17.67
CA ARG A 179 -3.05 -8.63 -18.46
C ARG A 179 -1.97 -9.21 -19.36
N ASP A 180 -1.04 -8.39 -19.83
CA ASP A 180 0.07 -8.79 -20.72
C ASP A 180 1.21 -9.51 -19.97
N MET A 181 1.23 -9.49 -18.63
CA MET A 181 2.31 -10.09 -17.86
C MET A 181 2.19 -11.60 -17.77
N ARG A 182 3.29 -12.30 -18.10
CA ARG A 182 3.40 -13.75 -17.86
C ARG A 182 3.16 -14.04 -16.38
N GLY A 183 2.32 -15.04 -16.12
CA GLY A 183 1.95 -15.47 -14.76
C GLY A 183 0.65 -14.83 -14.25
N VAL A 184 0.17 -13.75 -14.89
CA VAL A 184 -1.13 -13.16 -14.55
C VAL A 184 -2.25 -14.04 -15.10
N ARG A 185 -3.11 -14.49 -14.18
CA ARG A 185 -4.29 -15.31 -14.45
C ARG A 185 -5.56 -14.48 -14.52
N ARG A 186 -5.65 -13.44 -13.69
CA ARG A 186 -6.82 -12.58 -13.54
C ARG A 186 -6.39 -11.17 -13.15
N VAL A 187 -7.19 -10.18 -13.55
CA VAL A 187 -7.01 -8.78 -13.14
C VAL A 187 -8.35 -8.28 -12.60
N ILE A 188 -8.34 -7.80 -11.37
CA ILE A 188 -9.49 -7.19 -10.69
C ILE A 188 -9.12 -5.74 -10.40
N SER A 189 -10.03 -4.82 -10.72
CA SER A 189 -9.81 -3.39 -10.55
C SER A 189 -10.82 -2.79 -9.60
N TYR A 190 -10.29 -2.18 -8.55
CA TYR A 190 -10.94 -1.33 -7.56
C TYR A 190 -10.56 0.15 -7.75
N VAL A 191 -10.00 0.48 -8.91
CA VAL A 191 -9.62 1.85 -9.28
C VAL A 191 -10.88 2.64 -9.56
N ARG A 192 -10.99 3.80 -8.91
CA ARG A 192 -12.09 4.74 -9.16
C ARG A 192 -11.66 5.75 -10.21
N MET A 193 -12.64 6.31 -10.88
CA MET A 193 -12.40 7.49 -11.71
C MET A 193 -12.18 8.68 -10.79
N LYS A 194 -11.27 9.58 -11.18
CA LYS A 194 -11.16 10.88 -10.56
C LYS A 194 -12.51 11.58 -10.66
N ASP A 195 -13.06 11.96 -9.52
CA ASP A 195 -14.26 12.77 -9.51
C ASP A 195 -13.96 14.10 -10.22
N ALA A 196 -14.76 14.43 -11.24
CA ALA A 196 -14.81 15.78 -11.77
C ALA A 196 -15.48 16.61 -10.68
N GLY A 197 -14.66 17.19 -9.79
CA GLY A 197 -15.09 17.75 -8.50
C GLY A 197 -16.46 18.45 -8.51
N ALA A 198 -17.22 18.20 -7.45
CA ALA A 198 -18.42 18.96 -7.10
C ALA A 198 -18.10 20.44 -6.84
#